data_AF-A0A835G8M3-F1
#
_entry.id   AF-A0A835G8M3-F1
#
_cell.length_a   1.000
_cell.length_b   1.000
_cell.length_c   1.000
_cell.angle_alpha   90.00
_cell.angle_beta   90.00
_cell.angle_gamma   90.00
#
_symmetry.space_group_name_H-M   'P 1'
#
loop_
_entity.id
_entity.type
_entity.pdbx_description
1 polymer ?
#
loop_
_entity_poly.entity_id
_entity_poly.type
_entity_poly.pdbx_seq_one_letter_code
_entity_poly.pdbx_strand_id
1 'polypeptide(L)'
;MSQKRNRSINWDEEKKQLFRMVFKEHAQIIENKSLDTNTNRTKAKAWEQVHTKFNQLNKRPRELSQLKIQWKTMKVGARKIFNAFKRETNKTGGGTRPPTPNDTIIEIADLLNPAELLWDDNLFDFDGVVVGKVEIQNIGDRLNTQNITCIETIADVDDQASCQKFTPVTSSLIATPATPTATKMDSILVKTTEDRVIVTPMINRGTTLAKKVTKDHEGYVNSMISHSKMLKDEEHMRRMEMAEEEHAAKMKLHAIEMEIRRENLKSAILQREILESQKEHDRLLTLNKQ
;
A
#
# COMPACT_ATOMS: atom_id res chain seq x y z
N MET A 1 -25.75 -30.17 6.37
CA MET A 1 -25.11 -30.14 7.70
C MET A 1 -24.26 -28.87 7.80
N SER A 2 -24.73 -27.83 8.50
CA SER A 2 -23.94 -26.60 8.70
C SER A 2 -22.77 -26.92 9.63
N GLN A 3 -21.52 -26.86 9.14
CA GLN A 3 -20.36 -27.03 10.01
C GLN A 3 -20.36 -25.94 11.08
N LYS A 4 -20.38 -26.33 12.36
CA LYS A 4 -20.18 -25.40 13.48
C LYS A 4 -18.74 -24.88 13.38
N ARG A 5 -18.59 -23.56 13.23
CA ARG A 5 -17.27 -22.89 13.24
C ARG A 5 -16.55 -23.23 14.55
N ASN A 6 -15.34 -23.79 14.45
CA ASN A 6 -14.46 -23.99 15.60
C ASN A 6 -14.06 -22.61 16.15
N ARG A 7 -14.56 -22.26 17.33
CA ARG A 7 -14.17 -21.02 18.01
C ARG A 7 -12.77 -21.19 18.60
N SER A 8 -11.84 -20.31 18.24
CA SER A 8 -10.52 -20.29 18.86
C SER A 8 -10.62 -19.83 20.33
N ILE A 9 -9.73 -20.36 21.18
CA ILE A 9 -9.58 -19.92 22.57
C ILE A 9 -9.23 -18.43 22.64
N ASN A 10 -9.85 -17.74 23.60
CA ASN A 10 -9.67 -16.31 23.86
C ASN A 10 -8.18 -15.94 24.11
N TRP A 11 -7.84 -14.67 23.89
CA TRP A 11 -6.51 -14.14 24.18
C TRP A 11 -6.45 -13.60 25.60
N ASP A 12 -5.76 -14.33 26.47
CA ASP A 12 -5.48 -13.90 27.85
C ASP A 12 -4.46 -12.77 27.88
N GLU A 13 -4.47 -11.93 28.92
CA GLU A 13 -3.58 -10.77 28.99
C GLU A 13 -2.09 -11.17 29.04
N GLU A 14 -1.75 -12.24 29.76
CA GLU A 14 -0.39 -12.79 29.77
C GLU A 14 0.10 -13.15 28.36
N LYS A 15 -0.79 -13.72 27.53
CA LYS A 15 -0.46 -14.07 26.14
C LYS A 15 -0.28 -12.83 25.29
N LYS A 16 -1.09 -11.80 25.50
CA LYS A 16 -0.95 -10.51 24.80
C LYS A 16 0.35 -9.83 25.20
N GLN A 17 0.72 -9.85 26.48
CA GLN A 17 1.99 -9.30 26.96
C GLN A 17 3.18 -10.04 26.37
N LEU A 18 3.17 -11.38 26.38
CA LEU A 18 4.19 -12.19 25.73
C LEU A 18 4.30 -11.86 24.23
N PHE A 19 3.16 -11.72 23.56
CA PHE A 19 3.12 -11.34 22.15
C PHE A 19 3.74 -9.96 21.91
N ARG A 20 3.41 -8.93 22.70
CA ARG A 20 4.01 -7.60 22.59
C ARG A 20 5.53 -7.64 22.77
N MET A 21 6.00 -8.37 23.78
CA MET A 21 7.42 -8.52 24.08
C MET A 21 8.19 -9.13 22.89
N VAL A 22 7.68 -10.21 22.30
CA VAL A 22 8.30 -10.86 21.14
C VAL A 22 8.19 -9.98 19.88
N PHE A 23 7.05 -9.31 19.70
CA PHE A 23 6.78 -8.48 18.53
C PHE A 23 7.66 -7.22 18.49
N LYS A 24 8.00 -6.65 19.66
CA LYS A 24 8.81 -5.43 19.79
C LYS A 24 10.14 -5.48 19.02
N GLU A 25 10.79 -6.63 18.99
CA GLU A 25 12.07 -6.82 18.28
C GLU A 25 11.93 -6.73 16.76
N HIS A 26 10.74 -7.01 16.22
CA HIS A 26 10.46 -7.09 14.79
C HIS A 26 9.48 -6.01 14.29
N ALA A 27 9.01 -5.14 15.19
CA ALA A 27 7.95 -4.16 14.90
C ALA A 27 8.32 -3.23 13.74
N GLN A 28 9.54 -2.69 13.71
CA GLN A 28 9.99 -1.77 12.66
C GLN A 28 10.00 -2.40 11.26
N ILE A 29 10.27 -3.71 11.17
CA ILE A 29 10.28 -4.45 9.91
C ILE A 29 8.85 -4.71 9.45
N ILE A 30 8.00 -5.17 10.37
CA ILE A 30 6.60 -5.54 10.09
C ILE A 30 5.75 -4.31 9.75
N GLU A 31 5.98 -3.18 10.41
CA GLU A 31 5.25 -1.91 10.25
C GLU A 31 5.79 -1.02 9.14
N ASN A 32 6.78 -1.50 8.37
CA ASN A 32 7.29 -0.80 7.21
C ASN A 32 6.20 -0.69 6.12
N LYS A 33 6.03 0.49 5.54
CA LYS A 33 5.05 0.80 4.47
C LYS A 33 5.54 0.53 3.05
N SER A 34 6.81 0.22 2.85
CA SER A 34 7.35 -0.17 1.54
C SER A 34 6.61 -1.37 0.98
N LEU A 35 6.33 -1.33 -0.33
CA LEU A 35 5.64 -2.38 -1.09
C LEU A 35 6.63 -3.25 -1.90
N ASP A 36 7.93 -3.08 -1.70
CA ASP A 36 8.96 -3.75 -2.48
C ASP A 36 8.97 -5.25 -2.21
N THR A 37 9.21 -6.06 -3.25
CA THR A 37 9.32 -7.53 -3.14
C THR A 37 10.28 -7.98 -2.04
N ASN A 38 11.45 -7.33 -1.92
CA ASN A 38 12.43 -7.62 -0.88
C ASN A 38 11.92 -7.28 0.53
N THR A 39 11.18 -6.17 0.67
CA THR A 39 10.57 -5.80 1.96
C THR A 39 9.45 -6.75 2.35
N ASN A 40 8.62 -7.20 1.40
CA ASN A 40 7.57 -8.18 1.65
C ASN A 40 8.14 -9.54 2.09
N ARG A 41 9.21 -10.01 1.43
CA ARG A 41 9.94 -11.21 1.87
C ARG A 41 10.53 -11.06 3.27
N THR A 42 11.05 -9.87 3.60
CA THR A 42 11.61 -9.59 4.92
C THR A 42 10.52 -9.53 6.00
N LYS A 43 9.36 -8.93 5.71
CA LYS A 43 8.17 -8.94 6.58
C LYS A 43 7.67 -10.36 6.82
N ALA A 44 7.57 -11.17 5.77
CA ALA A 44 7.16 -12.57 5.89
C ALA A 44 8.12 -13.34 6.82
N LYS A 45 9.43 -13.19 6.61
CA LYS A 45 10.45 -13.80 7.48
C LYS A 45 10.35 -13.31 8.93
N ALA A 46 10.13 -12.02 9.15
CA ALA A 46 9.97 -11.46 10.49
C ALA A 46 8.73 -12.02 11.20
N TRP A 47 7.62 -12.20 10.48
CA TRP A 47 6.43 -12.86 11.00
C TRP A 47 6.68 -14.32 11.41
N GLU A 48 7.43 -15.08 10.62
CA GLU A 48 7.83 -16.45 10.98
C GLU A 48 8.72 -16.50 12.22
N GLN A 49 9.63 -15.53 12.36
CA GLN A 49 10.48 -15.42 13.55
C GLN A 49 9.67 -15.10 14.81
N VAL A 50 8.75 -14.15 14.72
CA VAL A 50 7.80 -13.82 15.81
C VAL A 50 6.97 -15.05 16.17
N HIS A 51 6.43 -15.76 15.18
CA HIS A 51 5.61 -16.95 15.38
C HIS A 51 6.39 -18.08 16.07
N THR A 52 7.60 -18.35 15.58
CA THR A 52 8.49 -19.36 16.16
C THR A 52 8.81 -19.03 17.62
N LYS A 53 9.27 -17.81 17.88
CA LYS A 53 9.65 -17.37 19.24
C LYS A 53 8.44 -17.33 20.18
N PHE A 54 7.28 -16.87 19.70
CA PHE A 54 6.05 -16.88 20.48
C PHE A 54 5.61 -18.30 20.85
N ASN A 55 5.64 -19.24 19.89
CA ASN A 55 5.22 -20.62 20.15
C ASN A 55 6.22 -21.41 21.01
N GLN A 56 7.51 -21.07 20.97
CA GLN A 56 8.51 -21.63 21.90
C GLN A 56 8.24 -21.23 23.35
N LEU A 57 7.81 -19.99 23.58
CA LEU A 57 7.56 -19.45 24.92
C LEU A 57 6.13 -19.71 25.42
N ASN A 58 5.19 -19.92 24.50
CA ASN A 58 3.78 -20.09 24.82
C ASN A 58 3.42 -21.57 25.04
N LYS A 59 2.68 -21.85 26.11
CA LYS A 59 2.25 -23.21 26.48
C LYS A 59 1.38 -23.89 25.43
N ARG A 60 0.68 -23.12 24.60
CA ARG A 60 -0.22 -23.64 23.55
C ARG A 60 0.08 -22.96 22.22
N PRO A 61 0.54 -23.68 21.19
CA PRO A 61 0.91 -23.07 19.93
C PRO A 61 -0.32 -22.42 19.27
N ARG A 62 -0.07 -21.31 18.59
CA ARG A 62 -1.06 -20.63 17.74
C ARG A 62 -0.58 -20.58 16.31
N GLU A 63 -1.53 -20.45 15.40
CA GLU A 63 -1.26 -20.32 13.97
C GLU A 63 -0.79 -18.90 13.64
N LEU A 64 0.02 -18.75 12.60
CA LEU A 64 0.52 -17.45 12.17
C LEU A 64 -0.62 -16.47 11.81
N SER A 65 -1.69 -16.95 11.17
CA SER A 65 -2.86 -16.12 10.86
C SER A 65 -3.48 -15.50 12.12
N GLN A 66 -3.54 -16.26 13.22
CA GLN A 66 -4.09 -15.80 14.49
C GLN A 66 -3.23 -14.70 15.11
N LEU A 67 -1.91 -14.77 14.99
CA LEU A 67 -0.99 -13.74 15.46
C LEU A 67 -1.15 -12.45 14.65
N LYS A 68 -1.25 -12.56 13.32
CA LYS A 68 -1.49 -11.41 12.43
C LYS A 68 -2.82 -10.72 12.75
N ILE A 69 -3.89 -11.49 12.94
CA ILE A 69 -5.21 -10.96 13.33
C ILE A 69 -5.12 -10.27 14.69
N GLN A 70 -4.47 -10.90 15.68
CA GLN A 70 -4.33 -10.34 17.01
C GLN A 70 -3.59 -9.01 16.99
N TRP A 71 -2.50 -8.90 16.23
CA TRP A 71 -1.79 -7.63 16.04
C TRP A 71 -2.69 -6.56 15.41
N LYS A 72 -3.44 -6.91 14.36
CA LYS A 72 -4.39 -5.98 13.73
C LYS A 72 -5.42 -5.47 14.74
N THR A 73 -6.00 -6.34 15.56
CA THR A 73 -6.95 -5.96 16.60
C THR A 73 -6.32 -5.04 17.64
N MET A 74 -5.10 -5.34 18.09
CA MET A 74 -4.36 -4.51 19.05
C MET A 74 -4.07 -3.12 18.49
N LYS A 75 -3.62 -3.04 17.23
CA LYS A 75 -3.35 -1.79 16.51
C LYS A 75 -4.58 -0.92 16.37
N VAL A 76 -5.73 -1.50 16.00
CA VAL A 76 -7.00 -0.76 15.88
C VAL A 76 -7.45 -0.23 17.24
N GLY A 77 -7.40 -1.06 18.28
CA GLY A 77 -7.76 -0.65 19.64
C GLY A 77 -6.87 0.48 20.16
N ALA A 78 -5.56 0.37 19.98
CA ALA A 78 -4.61 1.39 20.40
C ALA A 78 -4.81 2.71 19.67
N ARG A 79 -4.98 2.68 18.33
CA ARG A 79 -5.24 3.90 17.54
C ARG A 79 -6.50 4.61 17.98
N LYS A 80 -7.60 3.88 18.20
CA LYS A 80 -8.87 4.48 18.64
C LYS A 80 -8.72 5.23 19.95
N ILE A 81 -8.06 4.62 20.95
CA ILE A 81 -7.86 5.22 22.27
C ILE A 81 -6.88 6.39 22.19
N PHE A 82 -5.76 6.21 21.48
CA PHE A 82 -4.73 7.24 21.35
C PHE A 82 -5.23 8.47 20.58
N ASN A 83 -5.94 8.28 19.46
CA ASN A 83 -6.53 9.39 18.71
C ASN A 83 -7.60 10.12 19.52
N ALA A 84 -8.43 9.39 20.29
CA ALA A 84 -9.40 10.00 21.19
C ALA A 84 -8.71 10.87 22.26
N PHE A 85 -7.65 10.34 22.89
CA PHE A 85 -6.85 11.07 23.87
C PHE A 85 -6.17 12.31 23.28
N LYS A 86 -5.56 12.18 22.09
CA LYS A 86 -4.91 13.29 21.38
C LYS A 86 -5.93 14.38 21.02
N ARG A 87 -7.09 13.99 20.49
CA ARG A 87 -8.18 14.91 20.19
C ARG A 87 -8.66 15.66 21.42
N GLU A 88 -8.87 14.97 22.54
CA GLU A 88 -9.32 15.59 23.78
C GLU A 88 -8.26 16.51 24.38
N THR A 89 -6.98 16.14 24.29
CA THR A 89 -5.85 16.96 24.75
C THR A 89 -5.70 18.24 23.92
N ASN A 90 -5.99 18.16 22.61
CA ASN A 90 -5.89 19.31 21.69
C ASN A 90 -7.12 20.24 21.73
N LYS A 91 -8.17 19.93 22.50
CA LYS A 91 -9.31 20.85 22.66
C LYS A 91 -8.87 22.08 23.46
N THR A 92 -9.08 23.25 22.89
CA THR A 92 -8.89 24.53 23.59
C THR A 92 -10.20 24.89 24.31
N GLY A 93 -10.12 25.26 25.60
CA GLY A 93 -11.32 25.63 26.37
C GLY A 93 -11.28 25.43 27.89
N GLY A 94 -10.09 25.31 28.51
CA GLY A 94 -9.97 25.25 29.98
C GLY A 94 -10.62 24.04 30.67
N GLY A 95 -11.01 23.01 29.91
CA GLY A 95 -11.58 21.78 30.45
C GLY A 95 -10.55 20.94 31.22
N THR A 96 -11.05 19.98 32.02
CA THR A 96 -10.19 19.03 32.73
C THR A 96 -9.39 18.17 31.75
N ARG A 97 -8.10 17.97 32.04
CA ARG A 97 -7.21 17.12 31.25
C ARG A 97 -7.82 15.71 31.11
N PRO A 98 -7.89 15.14 29.90
CA PRO A 98 -8.39 13.78 29.71
C PRO A 98 -7.48 12.77 30.44
N PRO A 99 -8.04 11.63 30.90
CA PRO A 99 -7.25 10.59 31.53
C PRO A 99 -6.21 10.04 30.55
N THR A 100 -4.98 9.88 31.04
CA THR A 100 -3.90 9.28 30.25
C THR A 100 -4.30 7.86 29.81
N PRO A 101 -4.02 7.44 28.56
CA PRO A 101 -4.25 6.07 28.12
C PRO A 101 -3.48 5.08 28.99
N ASN A 102 -3.99 3.85 29.07
CA ASN A 102 -3.33 2.75 29.76
C ASN A 102 -1.93 2.50 29.16
N ASP A 103 -0.93 2.18 29.99
CA ASP A 103 0.46 1.89 29.60
C ASP A 103 0.57 0.88 28.45
N THR A 104 -0.31 -0.13 28.43
CA THR A 104 -0.37 -1.12 27.34
C THR A 104 -0.71 -0.50 25.99
N ILE A 105 -1.56 0.53 25.97
CA ILE A 105 -1.94 1.25 24.75
C ILE A 105 -0.80 2.15 24.29
N ILE A 106 -0.09 2.78 25.23
CA ILE A 106 1.10 3.60 24.95
C ILE A 106 2.18 2.71 24.33
N GLU A 107 2.46 1.55 24.94
CA GLU A 107 3.42 0.57 24.41
C GLU A 107 3.05 0.14 22.98
N ILE A 108 1.77 -0.17 22.72
CA ILE A 108 1.35 -0.55 21.37
C ILE A 108 1.49 0.63 20.40
N ALA A 109 1.14 1.84 20.81
CA ALA A 109 1.26 3.04 19.99
C ALA A 109 2.71 3.35 19.60
N ASP A 110 3.66 3.16 20.53
CA ASP A 110 5.10 3.31 20.29
C ASP A 110 5.64 2.29 19.28
N LEU A 111 5.00 1.12 19.18
CA LEU A 111 5.35 0.09 18.20
C LEU A 111 4.76 0.35 16.81
N LEU A 112 3.83 1.30 16.66
CA LEU A 112 3.23 1.63 15.36
C LEU A 112 4.13 2.59 14.59
N ASN A 113 4.04 2.53 13.26
CA ASN A 113 4.59 3.58 12.42
C ASN A 113 3.88 4.92 12.78
N PRO A 114 4.62 6.00 13.08
CA PRO A 114 4.02 7.30 13.43
C PRO A 114 2.98 7.80 12.42
N ALA A 115 3.17 7.50 11.13
CA ALA A 115 2.23 7.85 10.08
C ALA A 115 0.84 7.20 10.24
N GLU A 116 0.71 6.13 11.02
CA GLU A 116 -0.56 5.48 11.35
C GLU A 116 -1.36 6.26 12.42
N LEU A 117 -0.69 7.08 13.23
CA LEU A 117 -1.31 7.88 14.31
C LEU A 117 -1.65 9.31 13.88
N LEU A 118 -1.44 9.64 12.60
CA LEU A 118 -1.72 10.95 12.01
C LEU A 118 -3.09 11.05 11.33
N TRP A 119 -3.92 10.01 11.40
CA TRP A 119 -5.29 10.09 10.88
C TRP A 119 -6.13 10.96 11.81
N ASP A 120 -6.28 12.23 11.43
CA ASP A 120 -7.30 13.12 11.96
C ASP A 120 -8.62 12.77 11.25
N ASP A 121 -9.51 12.10 11.97
CA ASP A 121 -10.91 11.97 11.55
C ASP A 121 -11.52 13.38 11.54
N ASN A 122 -11.45 14.07 10.39
CA ASN A 122 -12.06 15.39 10.24
C ASN A 122 -13.56 15.21 9.99
N LEU A 123 -14.36 15.47 11.02
CA LEU A 123 -15.82 15.44 10.96
C LEU A 123 -16.42 16.50 10.01
N PHE A 124 -15.61 17.41 9.49
CA PHE A 124 -16.01 18.52 8.62
C PHE A 124 -15.52 18.38 7.18
N ASP A 125 -14.86 17.27 6.83
CA ASP A 125 -14.54 16.95 5.44
C ASP A 125 -15.72 16.20 4.78
N PHE A 126 -15.96 16.41 3.48
CA PHE A 126 -17.10 15.88 2.74
C PHE A 126 -17.05 14.35 2.54
N ASP A 127 -15.96 13.70 2.94
CA ASP A 127 -15.77 12.25 2.99
C ASP A 127 -15.79 11.69 4.44
N GLY A 128 -16.11 12.53 5.44
CA GLY A 128 -16.20 12.14 6.84
C GLY A 128 -17.22 11.04 7.06
N VAL A 129 -16.77 9.79 7.14
CA VAL A 129 -17.63 8.66 7.51
C VAL A 129 -18.07 8.88 8.96
N VAL A 130 -19.34 9.25 9.14
CA VAL A 130 -20.00 9.23 10.45
C VAL A 130 -20.10 7.77 10.87
N VAL A 131 -19.05 7.25 11.53
CA VAL A 131 -19.13 5.99 12.25
C VAL A 131 -20.10 6.26 13.40
N GLY A 132 -21.36 5.89 13.22
CA GLY A 132 -22.41 6.04 14.23
C GLY A 132 -21.88 5.60 15.59
N LYS A 133 -22.05 6.46 16.60
CA LYS A 133 -21.65 6.19 17.98
C LYS A 133 -22.19 4.81 18.38
N VAL A 134 -21.34 3.80 18.36
CA VAL A 134 -21.54 2.60 19.17
C VAL A 134 -21.11 3.02 20.56
N GLU A 135 -22.08 3.43 21.37
CA GLU A 135 -21.89 3.53 22.80
C GLU A 135 -21.50 2.15 23.32
N ILE A 136 -20.23 1.98 23.64
CA ILE A 136 -19.79 0.84 24.44
C ILE A 136 -20.15 1.21 25.87
N GLN A 137 -21.40 0.95 26.25
CA GLN A 137 -21.77 0.84 27.65
C GLN A 137 -21.08 -0.41 28.21
N ASN A 138 -20.34 -0.22 29.30
CA ASN A 138 -19.67 -1.22 30.14
C ASN A 138 -19.77 -2.67 29.67
N ILE A 139 -18.68 -3.22 29.13
CA ILE A 139 -18.58 -4.66 28.83
C ILE A 139 -18.15 -5.39 30.11
N GLY A 140 -19.09 -5.46 31.06
CA GLY A 140 -19.26 -6.63 31.91
C GLY A 140 -20.33 -7.49 31.26
N ASP A 141 -19.97 -8.74 30.95
CA ASP A 141 -20.85 -9.83 30.55
C ASP A 141 -21.58 -9.80 29.18
N ARG A 142 -21.11 -10.71 28.31
CA ARG A 142 -21.84 -11.52 27.30
C ARG A 142 -22.73 -10.80 26.27
N LEU A 143 -22.40 -10.98 24.98
CA LEU A 143 -23.19 -11.65 23.90
C LEU A 143 -22.53 -11.42 22.53
N ASN A 144 -22.11 -12.49 21.83
CA ASN A 144 -22.77 -13.10 20.66
C ASN A 144 -22.55 -12.36 19.32
N THR A 145 -21.42 -12.65 18.65
CA THR A 145 -21.13 -12.19 17.29
C THR A 145 -21.71 -13.14 16.25
N GLN A 146 -22.91 -12.83 15.77
CA GLN A 146 -23.38 -13.25 14.45
C GLN A 146 -23.33 -12.01 13.55
N ASN A 147 -22.80 -12.19 12.34
CA ASN A 147 -22.79 -11.25 11.21
C ASN A 147 -21.79 -10.09 11.27
N ILE A 148 -20.57 -10.36 10.79
CA ILE A 148 -19.81 -9.38 10.02
C ILE A 148 -19.68 -10.00 8.63
N THR A 149 -20.46 -9.47 7.69
CA THR A 149 -20.42 -9.85 6.28
C THR A 149 -19.54 -8.84 5.55
N CYS A 150 -18.49 -9.41 4.95
CA CYS A 150 -17.61 -9.02 3.85
C CYS A 150 -17.68 -7.59 3.26
N ILE A 151 -16.49 -7.02 3.06
CA ILE A 151 -16.08 -6.50 1.75
C ILE A 151 -14.84 -7.31 1.34
N GLU A 152 -14.99 -8.10 0.29
CA GLU A 152 -13.93 -8.81 -0.42
C GLU A 152 -13.36 -7.92 -1.53
N THR A 153 -12.03 -7.98 -1.66
CA THR A 153 -11.17 -7.96 -2.86
C THR A 153 -9.77 -7.60 -2.31
N ILE A 154 -8.72 -8.39 -2.50
CA ILE A 154 -8.17 -8.98 -3.71
C ILE A 154 -7.61 -10.37 -3.39
N ALA A 155 -7.75 -11.28 -4.36
CA ALA A 155 -7.30 -12.66 -4.33
C ALA A 155 -5.77 -12.79 -4.22
N ASP A 156 -5.31 -13.66 -3.31
CA ASP A 156 -4.03 -14.35 -3.42
C ASP A 156 -4.28 -15.65 -4.20
N VAL A 157 -3.72 -15.76 -5.41
CA VAL A 157 -3.61 -17.04 -6.14
C VAL A 157 -2.23 -17.61 -5.81
N ASP A 158 -2.24 -18.71 -5.06
CA ASP A 158 -1.07 -19.54 -4.79
C ASP A 158 -0.51 -20.14 -6.10
N ASP A 159 0.79 -20.00 -6.25
CA ASP A 159 1.59 -20.54 -7.36
C ASP A 159 2.37 -21.76 -6.85
N GLN A 160 1.91 -22.97 -7.16
CA GLN A 160 2.74 -24.18 -7.19
C GLN A 160 2.28 -25.16 -8.29
N ALA A 161 3.20 -25.34 -9.23
CA ALA A 161 3.52 -26.56 -9.98
C ALA A 161 2.81 -26.88 -11.31
N SER A 162 3.65 -26.81 -12.36
CA SER A 162 3.89 -27.87 -13.36
C SER A 162 3.43 -27.60 -14.81
N CYS A 163 4.38 -27.03 -15.55
CA CYS A 163 4.79 -27.35 -16.92
C CYS A 163 3.81 -28.12 -17.83
N GLN A 164 3.27 -27.47 -18.86
CA GLN A 164 3.20 -28.04 -20.22
C GLN A 164 3.47 -26.98 -21.29
N LYS A 165 4.13 -27.43 -22.35
CA LYS A 165 4.91 -26.69 -23.34
C LYS A 165 3.99 -26.08 -24.41
N PHE A 166 4.25 -24.83 -24.82
CA PHE A 166 3.71 -24.29 -26.07
C PHE A 166 4.66 -24.60 -27.23
N THR A 167 4.16 -25.32 -28.23
CA THR A 167 4.72 -25.37 -29.59
C THR A 167 3.96 -24.39 -30.48
N PRO A 168 4.63 -23.62 -31.36
CA PRO A 168 3.95 -22.79 -32.34
C PRO A 168 3.65 -23.60 -33.61
N VAL A 169 2.51 -23.35 -34.26
CA VAL A 169 2.30 -23.78 -35.65
C VAL A 169 2.04 -22.55 -36.51
N THR A 170 2.93 -22.39 -37.49
CA THR A 170 2.93 -21.44 -38.60
C THR A 170 2.40 -22.13 -39.86
N SER A 171 1.79 -21.36 -40.77
CA SER A 171 1.70 -21.52 -42.26
C SER A 171 0.24 -21.28 -42.73
N SER A 172 -0.13 -20.17 -43.39
CA SER A 172 0.23 -19.63 -44.72
C SER A 172 -0.60 -20.25 -45.87
N LEU A 173 -1.37 -19.43 -46.62
CA LEU A 173 -1.12 -19.05 -48.03
C LEU A 173 -2.30 -18.25 -48.68
N ILE A 174 -2.01 -16.98 -49.02
CA ILE A 174 -2.19 -16.19 -50.28
C ILE A 174 -3.39 -16.47 -51.23
N ALA A 175 -4.16 -15.41 -51.55
CA ALA A 175 -4.43 -14.93 -52.94
C ALA A 175 -5.16 -13.56 -52.98
N THR A 176 -4.59 -12.60 -53.71
CA THR A 176 -5.22 -11.36 -54.27
C THR A 176 -5.63 -11.66 -55.75
N PRO A 177 -6.24 -10.77 -56.57
CA PRO A 177 -6.42 -9.30 -56.44
C PRO A 177 -7.77 -8.71 -56.92
N ALA A 178 -8.03 -7.43 -56.58
CA ALA A 178 -8.42 -6.33 -57.50
C ALA A 178 -9.02 -5.13 -56.73
N THR A 179 -8.38 -3.97 -56.86
CA THR A 179 -8.89 -2.63 -56.49
C THR A 179 -9.84 -2.13 -57.60
N PRO A 180 -10.86 -1.30 -57.31
CA PRO A 180 -10.64 0.16 -57.40
C PRO A 180 -11.46 1.05 -56.42
N THR A 181 -10.82 2.16 -56.03
CA THR A 181 -11.39 3.51 -55.82
C THR A 181 -12.20 3.88 -54.56
N ALA A 182 -11.74 4.97 -53.95
CA ALA A 182 -12.25 5.69 -52.78
C ALA A 182 -13.63 6.34 -52.99
N THR A 183 -14.41 6.55 -51.91
CA THR A 183 -15.26 7.74 -51.63
C THR A 183 -15.91 7.66 -50.23
N LYS A 184 -15.78 8.74 -49.45
CA LYS A 184 -16.54 9.24 -48.28
C LYS A 184 -16.95 8.31 -47.12
N MET A 185 -16.54 8.72 -45.91
CA MET A 185 -17.23 8.39 -44.66
C MET A 185 -18.48 9.27 -44.50
N ASP A 186 -19.61 8.66 -44.13
CA ASP A 186 -20.72 9.36 -43.49
C ASP A 186 -21.20 8.56 -42.27
N SER A 187 -21.43 9.32 -41.20
CA SER A 187 -21.83 8.91 -39.84
C SER A 187 -23.23 8.29 -39.79
N ILE A 188 -23.37 7.16 -39.09
CA ILE A 188 -24.68 6.59 -38.74
C ILE A 188 -24.92 6.74 -37.22
N LEU A 189 -25.89 7.61 -36.94
CA LEU A 189 -26.65 7.79 -35.71
C LEU A 189 -27.52 6.55 -35.45
N VAL A 190 -27.35 5.90 -34.29
CA VAL A 190 -28.28 4.87 -33.79
C VAL A 190 -29.04 5.42 -32.60
N LYS A 191 -30.37 5.50 -32.76
CA LYS A 191 -31.36 5.91 -31.77
C LYS A 191 -31.67 4.73 -30.84
N THR A 192 -31.60 4.93 -29.54
CA THR A 192 -32.17 4.03 -28.53
C THR A 192 -33.55 4.54 -28.10
N THR A 193 -34.49 3.61 -28.08
CA THR A 193 -35.91 3.76 -27.74
C THR A 193 -36.12 3.87 -26.23
N GLU A 194 -36.83 4.89 -25.77
CA GLU A 194 -37.25 5.09 -24.39
C GLU A 194 -38.62 4.45 -24.13
N ASP A 195 -38.72 3.65 -23.07
CA ASP A 195 -39.95 3.05 -22.57
C ASP A 195 -40.79 4.05 -21.75
N ARG A 196 -42.10 3.98 -21.99
CA ARG A 196 -43.18 4.79 -21.42
C ARG A 196 -43.29 4.70 -19.89
N VAL A 197 -43.31 5.85 -19.22
CA VAL A 197 -44.11 6.07 -18.00
C VAL A 197 -45.08 7.21 -18.26
N ILE A 198 -46.38 6.93 -18.11
CA ILE A 198 -47.48 7.88 -18.27
C ILE A 198 -47.60 8.71 -16.99
N VAL A 199 -47.40 10.03 -17.09
CA VAL A 199 -47.87 11.00 -16.10
C VAL A 199 -48.66 12.08 -16.83
N THR A 200 -49.91 12.26 -16.43
CA THR A 200 -50.89 13.24 -16.94
C THR A 200 -50.43 14.70 -16.77
N PRO A 201 -50.84 15.64 -17.65
CA PRO A 201 -50.37 17.03 -17.59
C PRO A 201 -51.30 17.91 -16.73
N MET A 202 -50.72 18.74 -15.86
CA MET A 202 -51.40 19.92 -15.31
C MET A 202 -50.84 21.19 -15.95
N ILE A 203 -51.67 21.79 -16.80
CA ILE A 203 -51.94 23.23 -16.98
C ILE A 203 -50.76 24.21 -16.81
N ASN A 204 -50.34 24.77 -17.94
CA ASN A 204 -49.50 25.95 -18.08
C ASN A 204 -50.12 27.20 -17.42
N ARG A 205 -49.31 27.92 -16.62
CA ARG A 205 -49.33 29.40 -16.57
C ARG A 205 -47.90 29.91 -16.49
N GLY A 206 -47.52 30.69 -17.50
CA GLY A 206 -46.14 31.09 -17.74
C GLY A 206 -45.61 32.17 -16.80
N THR A 207 -44.28 32.24 -16.74
CA THR A 207 -43.54 33.45 -16.39
C THR A 207 -42.25 33.49 -17.21
N THR A 208 -42.15 34.51 -18.06
CA THR A 208 -40.95 34.91 -18.79
C THR A 208 -39.96 35.56 -17.83
N LEU A 209 -39.02 34.79 -17.25
CA LEU A 209 -37.89 35.40 -16.50
C LEU A 209 -36.71 34.41 -16.31
N ALA A 210 -36.13 33.88 -17.39
CA ALA A 210 -35.00 32.93 -17.26
C ALA A 210 -33.93 33.05 -18.36
N LYS A 211 -33.54 34.27 -18.73
CA LYS A 211 -32.46 34.48 -19.75
C LYS A 211 -31.28 35.34 -19.30
N LYS A 212 -31.17 35.68 -18.01
CA LYS A 212 -30.07 36.53 -17.50
C LYS A 212 -29.12 35.85 -16.51
N VAL A 213 -29.31 34.57 -16.18
CA VAL A 213 -28.49 33.84 -15.18
C VAL A 213 -27.59 32.75 -15.81
N THR A 214 -27.78 32.40 -17.08
CA THR A 214 -27.05 31.27 -17.71
C THR A 214 -25.63 31.61 -18.15
N LYS A 215 -25.32 32.88 -18.43
CA LYS A 215 -24.02 33.30 -18.97
C LYS A 215 -22.88 33.21 -17.95
N ASP A 216 -23.19 33.43 -16.67
CA ASP A 216 -22.21 33.38 -15.58
C ASP A 216 -21.89 31.93 -15.17
N HIS A 217 -22.86 31.01 -15.35
CA HIS A 217 -22.67 29.59 -15.08
C HIS A 217 -21.78 28.90 -16.14
N GLU A 218 -21.98 29.20 -17.42
CA GLU A 218 -21.13 28.67 -18.50
C GLU A 218 -19.67 29.15 -18.37
N GLY A 219 -19.46 30.40 -17.96
CA GLY A 219 -18.10 30.93 -17.69
C GLY A 219 -17.41 30.21 -16.54
N TYR A 220 -18.14 29.92 -15.46
CA TYR A 220 -17.63 29.16 -14.32
C TYR A 220 -17.28 27.71 -14.69
N VAL A 221 -18.15 27.03 -15.43
CA VAL A 221 -17.92 25.64 -15.88
C VAL A 221 -16.70 25.56 -16.82
N ASN A 222 -16.56 26.50 -17.76
CA ASN A 222 -15.41 26.54 -18.66
C ASN A 222 -14.10 26.84 -17.90
N SER A 223 -14.13 27.72 -16.90
CA SER A 223 -12.99 27.99 -16.02
C SER A 223 -12.56 26.73 -15.25
N MET A 224 -13.53 25.98 -14.69
CA MET A 224 -13.28 24.72 -14.00
C MET A 224 -12.67 23.65 -14.91
N ILE A 225 -13.15 23.53 -16.15
CA ILE A 225 -12.59 22.60 -17.13
C ILE A 225 -11.15 22.99 -17.50
N SER A 226 -10.90 24.29 -17.71
CA SER A 226 -9.56 24.80 -18.01
C SER A 226 -8.58 24.56 -16.86
N HIS A 227 -9.01 24.81 -15.61
CA HIS A 227 -8.19 24.56 -14.43
C HIS A 227 -7.91 23.06 -14.24
N SER A 228 -8.92 22.21 -14.44
CA SER A 228 -8.75 20.76 -14.39
C SER A 228 -7.75 20.26 -15.44
N LYS A 229 -7.77 20.82 -16.65
CA LYS A 229 -6.79 20.51 -17.69
C LYS A 229 -5.39 20.96 -17.30
N MET A 230 -5.25 22.19 -16.81
CA MET A 230 -3.97 22.74 -16.35
C MET A 230 -3.35 21.88 -15.23
N LEU A 231 -4.14 21.42 -14.27
CA LEU A 231 -3.66 20.53 -13.20
C LEU A 231 -3.16 19.19 -13.74
N LYS A 232 -3.84 18.61 -14.74
CA LYS A 232 -3.39 17.37 -15.39
C LYS A 232 -2.11 17.57 -16.20
N ASP A 233 -1.99 18.70 -16.89
CA ASP A 233 -0.80 19.05 -17.66
C ASP A 233 0.40 19.30 -16.72
N GLU A 234 0.18 19.98 -15.59
CA GLU A 234 1.20 20.19 -14.55
C GLU A 234 1.63 18.88 -13.91
N GLU A 235 0.68 17.98 -13.60
CA GLU A 235 0.99 16.65 -13.08
C GLU A 235 1.79 15.82 -14.09
N HIS A 236 1.44 15.88 -15.37
CA HIS A 236 2.19 15.22 -16.44
C HIS A 236 3.62 15.78 -16.56
N MET A 237 3.77 17.11 -16.52
CA MET A 237 5.08 17.77 -16.53
C MET A 237 5.94 17.32 -15.35
N ARG A 238 5.40 17.27 -14.12
CA ARG A 238 6.12 16.77 -12.94
C ARG A 238 6.52 15.30 -13.07
N ARG A 239 5.68 14.45 -13.68
CA ARG A 239 6.04 13.05 -13.96
C ARG A 239 7.19 12.94 -14.96
N MET A 240 7.19 13.77 -16.00
CA MET A 240 8.28 13.80 -16.98
C MET A 240 9.59 14.28 -16.36
N GLU A 241 9.54 15.35 -15.57
CA GLU A 241 10.71 15.87 -14.83
C GLU A 241 11.30 14.81 -13.89
N MET A 242 10.46 14.14 -13.10
CA MET A 242 10.91 13.06 -12.21
C MET A 242 11.57 11.90 -12.98
N ALA A 243 11.04 11.55 -14.15
CA ALA A 243 11.62 10.50 -15.00
C ALA A 243 12.98 10.92 -15.57
N GLU A 244 13.15 12.18 -15.97
CA GLU A 244 14.42 12.74 -16.42
C GLU A 244 15.47 12.77 -15.30
N GLU A 245 15.08 13.20 -14.10
CA GLU A 245 15.94 13.18 -12.91
C GLU A 245 16.35 11.76 -12.53
N GLU A 246 15.42 10.80 -12.55
CA GLU A 246 15.71 9.39 -12.29
C GLU A 246 16.70 8.82 -13.30
N HIS A 247 16.50 9.10 -14.58
CA HIS A 247 17.43 8.68 -15.63
C HIS A 247 18.82 9.33 -15.44
N ALA A 248 18.88 10.62 -15.12
CA ALA A 248 20.14 11.31 -14.86
C ALA A 248 20.87 10.73 -13.63
N ALA A 249 20.14 10.40 -12.56
CA ALA A 249 20.70 9.75 -11.37
C ALA A 249 21.25 8.35 -11.68
N LYS A 250 20.52 7.56 -12.48
CA LYS A 250 20.99 6.24 -12.95
C LYS A 250 22.27 6.34 -13.76
N MET A 251 22.37 7.32 -14.66
CA MET A 251 23.59 7.54 -15.45
C MET A 251 24.79 7.92 -14.58
N LYS A 252 24.58 8.78 -13.56
CA LYS A 252 25.63 9.12 -12.58
C LYS A 252 26.06 7.90 -11.76
N LEU A 253 25.11 7.08 -11.31
CA LEU A 253 25.41 5.86 -10.56
C LEU A 253 26.22 4.89 -11.41
N HIS A 254 25.83 4.68 -12.67
CA HIS A 254 26.56 3.81 -13.59
C HIS A 254 27.99 4.32 -13.86
N ALA A 255 28.17 5.64 -13.99
CA ALA A 255 29.49 6.24 -14.14
C ALA A 255 30.40 5.98 -12.92
N ILE A 256 29.85 6.12 -11.71
CA ILE A 256 30.58 5.82 -10.45
C ILE A 256 30.95 4.33 -10.39
N GLU A 257 30.04 3.43 -10.75
CA GLU A 257 30.28 1.99 -10.77
C GLU A 257 31.42 1.62 -11.73
N MET A 258 31.46 2.25 -12.91
CA MET A 258 32.54 2.05 -13.88
C MET A 258 33.89 2.54 -13.34
N GLU A 259 33.92 3.65 -12.60
CA GLU A 259 35.17 4.13 -11.98
C GLU A 259 35.63 3.21 -10.85
N ILE A 260 34.72 2.73 -10.00
CA ILE A 260 35.05 1.73 -8.96
C ILE A 260 35.65 0.48 -9.61
N ARG A 261 35.06 0.00 -10.70
CA ARG A 261 35.56 -1.18 -11.43
C ARG A 261 36.96 -0.94 -11.98
N ARG A 262 37.23 0.26 -12.49
CA ARG A 262 38.53 0.67 -13.00
C ARG A 262 39.59 0.74 -11.90
N GLU A 263 39.28 1.32 -10.75
CA GLU A 263 40.19 1.37 -9.61
C GLU A 263 40.47 -0.01 -9.00
N ASN A 264 39.46 -0.87 -8.94
CA ASN A 264 39.63 -2.27 -8.55
C ASN A 264 40.60 -3.01 -9.48
N LEU A 265 40.51 -2.77 -10.79
CA LEU A 265 41.44 -3.36 -11.76
C LEU A 265 42.88 -2.87 -11.54
N LYS A 266 43.07 -1.56 -11.32
CA LYS A 266 44.40 -1.00 -11.00
C LYS A 266 44.98 -1.59 -9.73
N SER A 267 44.16 -1.71 -8.69
CA SER A 267 44.56 -2.29 -7.42
C SER A 267 44.96 -3.77 -7.57
N ALA A 268 44.24 -4.55 -8.38
CA ALA A 268 44.59 -5.93 -8.68
C ALA A 268 45.93 -6.06 -9.43
N ILE A 269 46.21 -5.14 -10.36
CA ILE A 269 47.50 -5.10 -11.08
C ILE A 269 48.65 -4.80 -10.11
N LEU A 270 48.50 -3.77 -9.27
CA LEU A 270 49.52 -3.41 -8.28
C LEU A 270 49.78 -4.56 -7.28
N GLN A 271 48.73 -5.25 -6.83
CA GLN A 271 48.89 -6.43 -5.96
C GLN A 271 49.70 -7.54 -6.64
N ARG A 272 49.52 -7.74 -7.96
CA ARG A 272 50.28 -8.72 -8.72
C ARG A 272 51.77 -8.34 -8.80
N GLU A 273 52.08 -7.08 -9.07
CA GLU A 273 53.45 -6.57 -9.14
C GLU A 273 54.18 -6.68 -7.79
N ILE A 274 53.48 -6.37 -6.69
CA ILE A 274 54.02 -6.56 -5.33
C ILE A 274 54.37 -8.03 -5.09
N LEU A 275 53.47 -8.94 -5.45
CA LEU A 275 53.67 -10.37 -5.23
C LEU A 275 54.80 -10.95 -6.11
N GLU A 276 54.97 -10.41 -7.32
CA GLU A 276 56.10 -10.75 -8.20
C GLU A 276 57.43 -10.26 -7.62
N SER A 277 57.47 -9.02 -7.13
CA SER A 277 58.64 -8.45 -6.45
C SER A 277 59.03 -9.24 -5.19
N GLN A 278 58.05 -9.69 -4.41
CA GLN A 278 58.27 -10.55 -3.24
C GLN A 278 58.88 -11.90 -3.63
N LYS A 279 58.35 -12.55 -4.68
CA LYS A 279 58.91 -13.82 -5.17
C LYS A 279 60.35 -13.66 -5.65
N GLU A 280 60.66 -12.55 -6.32
CA GLU A 280 62.02 -12.27 -6.78
C GLU A 280 62.98 -12.04 -5.60
N HIS A 281 62.54 -11.28 -4.59
CA HIS A 281 63.28 -11.10 -3.36
C HIS A 281 63.57 -12.43 -2.65
N ASP A 282 62.56 -13.29 -2.48
CA ASP A 282 62.72 -14.61 -1.87
C ASP A 282 63.67 -15.51 -2.68
N ARG A 283 63.60 -15.46 -4.02
CA ARG A 283 64.51 -16.19 -4.90
C ARG A 283 65.97 -15.74 -4.70
N LEU A 284 66.22 -14.43 -4.64
CA LEU A 284 67.57 -13.91 -4.38
C LEU A 284 68.10 -14.31 -3.00
N LEU A 285 67.23 -14.32 -1.97
CA LEU A 285 67.60 -14.81 -0.64
C LEU A 285 67.97 -16.30 -0.62
N THR A 286 67.34 -17.13 -1.44
CA THR A 286 67.70 -18.56 -1.55
C THR A 286 69.03 -18.80 -2.28
N LEU A 287 69.34 -17.99 -3.30
CA LEU A 287 70.61 -18.07 -4.04
C LEU A 287 71.82 -17.64 -3.21
N ASN A 288 71.67 -16.64 -2.35
CA ASN A 288 72.75 -16.17 -1.46
C ASN A 288 73.05 -17.11 -0.27
N LYS A 289 72.26 -18.17 -0.07
CA LYS A 289 72.45 -19.16 1.01
C LYS A 289 73.18 -20.44 0.56
N GLN A 290 73.48 -20.58 -0.73
CA GLN A 290 74.32 -21.65 -1.30
C GLN A 290 75.76 -21.17 -1.47
#